data_AF-F8JBV7-F1
#
_entry.id   AF-F8JBV7-F1
#
_cell.length_a   1.000
_cell.length_b   1.000
_cell.length_c   1.000
_cell.angle_alpha   90.00
_cell.angle_beta   90.00
_cell.angle_gamma   90.00
#
_symmetry.space_group_name_H-M   'P 1'
#
loop_
_entity.id
_entity.type
_entity.pdbx_description
1 polymer ?
#
loop_
_entity_poly.entity_id
_entity_poly.type
_entity_poly.pdbx_seq_one_letter_code
_entity_poly.pdbx_strand_id
1 'polypeptide(L)'
;MLPAIVECRGAIQKVRVIDFSASGVRLDGIKGLATGDPVHISLTPELIIEGQIAWSVWHKAGVKLLEPLTDDHPAYIFLLEQARAIERTRTLALVSLAKDRARS
;
A
#
# COMPACT_ATOMS: atom_id res chain seq x y z
N MET A 1 5.40 -4.21 4.74
CA MET A 1 4.24 -3.97 3.87
C MET A 1 3.06 -3.63 4.76
N LEU A 2 2.21 -2.70 4.33
CA LEU A 2 1.11 -2.16 5.14
C LEU A 2 -0.21 -2.89 4.80
N PRO A 3 -0.92 -3.51 5.76
CA PRO A 3 -2.24 -4.09 5.51
C PRO A 3 -3.26 -3.02 5.13
N ALA A 4 -4.17 -3.36 4.21
CA ALA A 4 -5.31 -2.53 3.83
C ALA A 4 -6.49 -3.43 3.43
N ILE A 5 -7.67 -2.84 3.31
CA ILE A 5 -8.88 -3.49 2.80
C ILE A 5 -9.25 -2.85 1.47
N VAL A 6 -9.55 -3.66 0.46
CA VAL A 6 -10.09 -3.21 -0.82
C VAL A 6 -11.53 -3.68 -0.93
N GLU A 7 -12.42 -2.76 -1.26
CA GLU A 7 -13.79 -3.04 -1.67
C GLU A 7 -13.95 -2.74 -3.16
N CYS A 8 -14.56 -3.67 -3.90
CA CYS A 8 -15.04 -3.45 -5.26
C CYS A 8 -16.40 -4.12 -5.43
N ARG A 9 -17.43 -3.34 -5.78
CA ARG A 9 -18.80 -3.84 -6.06
C ARG A 9 -19.34 -4.78 -4.95
N GLY A 10 -19.12 -4.43 -3.67
CA GLY A 10 -19.54 -5.23 -2.52
C GLY A 10 -18.65 -6.44 -2.18
N ALA A 11 -17.63 -6.74 -2.99
CA ALA A 11 -16.61 -7.73 -2.64
C ALA A 11 -15.49 -7.07 -1.83
N ILE A 12 -15.20 -7.61 -0.65
CA ILE A 12 -14.18 -7.11 0.28
C ILE A 12 -13.02 -8.08 0.35
N GLN A 13 -11.79 -7.57 0.23
CA GLN A 13 -10.57 -8.37 0.33
C GLN A 13 -9.48 -7.68 1.14
N LYS A 14 -8.76 -8.47 1.93
CA LYS A 14 -7.55 -8.03 2.64
C LYS A 14 -6.38 -8.02 1.67
N VAL A 15 -5.67 -6.90 1.60
CA VAL A 15 -4.50 -6.72 0.74
C VAL A 15 -3.35 -6.08 1.49
N ARG A 16 -2.24 -5.89 0.80
CA ARG A 16 -1.09 -5.13 1.28
C ARG A 16 -0.77 -4.00 0.31
N VAL A 17 -0.57 -2.80 0.85
CA VAL A 17 0.09 -1.71 0.12
C VAL A 17 1.59 -2.01 0.07
N ILE A 18 2.11 -2.04 -1.16
CA ILE A 18 3.53 -2.29 -1.46
C ILE A 18 4.29 -0.98 -1.53
N ASP A 19 3.72 -0.01 -2.26
CA ASP A 19 4.20 1.37 -2.36
C ASP A 19 3.08 2.27 -2.88
N PHE A 20 3.36 3.56 -2.86
CA PHE A 20 2.43 4.59 -3.26
C PHE A 20 3.17 5.79 -3.86
N SER A 21 2.38 6.64 -4.50
CA SER A 21 2.74 7.97 -5.00
C SER A 21 1.54 8.89 -4.77
N ALA A 22 1.67 10.18 -5.09
CA ALA A 22 0.54 11.11 -5.03
C ALA A 22 -0.66 10.64 -5.86
N SER A 23 -0.45 10.01 -7.03
CA SER A 23 -1.52 9.66 -7.97
C SER A 23 -1.90 8.18 -8.00
N GLY A 24 -1.28 7.34 -7.19
CA GLY A 24 -1.46 5.90 -7.33
C GLY A 24 -0.87 5.05 -6.22
N VAL A 25 -1.40 3.84 -6.09
CA VAL A 25 -1.03 2.86 -5.06
C VAL A 25 -0.82 1.51 -5.70
N ARG A 26 0.25 0.80 -5.30
CA ARG A 26 0.48 -0.59 -5.70
C ARG A 26 0.08 -1.53 -4.58
N LEU A 27 -0.73 -2.51 -4.94
CA LEU A 27 -1.35 -3.47 -4.05
C LEU A 27 -0.88 -4.89 -4.34
N ASP A 28 -0.92 -5.72 -3.30
CA ASP A 28 -0.60 -7.15 -3.33
C ASP A 28 -1.64 -7.95 -2.56
N GLY A 29 -1.96 -9.15 -3.06
CA GLY A 29 -3.05 -9.99 -2.56
C GLY A 29 -4.42 -9.72 -3.21
N ILE A 30 -4.45 -8.93 -4.29
CA ILE A 30 -5.67 -8.68 -5.07
C ILE A 30 -6.11 -9.96 -5.80
N LYS A 31 -7.41 -10.22 -5.86
CA LYS A 31 -8.00 -11.32 -6.65
C LYS A 31 -9.22 -10.83 -7.42
N GLY A 32 -9.37 -11.31 -8.66
CA GLY A 32 -10.60 -11.12 -9.44
C GLY A 32 -10.92 -9.67 -9.84
N LEU A 33 -9.94 -8.75 -9.78
CA LEU A 33 -10.10 -7.37 -10.25
C LEU A 33 -9.41 -7.18 -11.60
N ALA A 34 -10.08 -6.45 -12.48
CA ALA A 34 -9.62 -6.12 -13.83
C ALA A 34 -9.40 -4.61 -13.98
N THR A 35 -8.64 -4.23 -15.00
CA THR A 35 -8.42 -2.81 -15.35
C THR A 35 -9.75 -2.08 -15.52
N GLY A 36 -9.85 -0.89 -14.93
CA GLY A 36 -11.05 -0.05 -14.93
C GLY A 36 -12.03 -0.32 -13.79
N ASP A 37 -11.86 -1.39 -13.02
CA ASP A 37 -12.72 -1.64 -11.85
C ASP A 37 -12.52 -0.53 -10.79
N PRO A 38 -13.61 0.09 -10.30
CA PRO A 38 -13.54 1.06 -9.22
C PRO A 38 -13.26 0.35 -7.90
N VAL A 39 -12.41 0.96 -7.07
CA VAL A 39 -12.02 0.42 -5.77
C VAL A 39 -12.05 1.48 -4.69
N HIS A 40 -12.54 1.10 -3.52
CA HIS A 40 -12.34 1.82 -2.26
C HIS A 40 -11.25 1.11 -1.47
N ILE A 41 -10.22 1.84 -1.07
CA ILE A 41 -9.10 1.31 -0.31
C ILE A 41 -9.17 1.89 1.10
N SER A 42 -9.53 1.08 2.08
CA SER A 42 -9.48 1.44 3.49
C SER A 42 -8.08 1.11 4.05
N LEU A 43 -7.36 2.16 4.43
CA LEU A 43 -6.06 2.11 5.10
C LEU A 43 -6.25 1.96 6.62
N THR A 44 -7.26 2.66 7.15
CA THR A 44 -7.85 2.49 8.48
C THR A 44 -9.38 2.59 8.33
N PRO A 45 -10.18 2.28 9.37
CA PRO A 45 -11.63 2.47 9.31
C PRO A 45 -12.06 3.90 8.95
N GLU A 46 -11.24 4.90 9.26
CA GLU A 46 -11.49 6.33 9.03
C GLU A 46 -10.79 6.88 7.77
N LEU A 47 -9.77 6.18 7.26
CA LEU A 47 -8.98 6.61 6.10
C LEU A 47 -9.27 5.74 4.89
N ILE A 48 -10.12 6.26 4.00
CA ILE A 48 -10.51 5.62 2.75
C ILE A 48 -10.02 6.48 1.58
N ILE A 49 -9.42 5.85 0.59
CA ILE A 49 -9.03 6.48 -0.68
C ILE A 49 -9.68 5.75 -1.85
N GLU A 50 -10.06 6.51 -2.88
CA GLU A 50 -10.78 5.98 -4.03
C GLU A 50 -9.90 5.95 -5.28
N GLY A 51 -10.10 4.92 -6.10
CA GLY A 51 -9.34 4.77 -7.34
C GLY A 51 -9.95 3.77 -8.30
N GLN A 52 -9.21 3.53 -9.38
CA GLN A 52 -9.53 2.52 -10.38
C GLN A 52 -8.30 1.65 -10.62
N ILE A 53 -8.51 0.35 -10.83
CA ILE A 53 -7.44 -0.56 -11.23
C ILE A 53 -6.87 -0.07 -12.57
N ALA A 54 -5.60 0.33 -12.57
CA ALA A 54 -4.87 0.73 -13.77
C ALA A 54 -4.23 -0.47 -14.49
N TRP A 55 -3.86 -1.49 -13.72
CA TRP A 55 -3.37 -2.78 -14.23
C TRP A 55 -3.51 -3.85 -13.15
N SER A 56 -3.61 -5.11 -13.56
CA SER A 56 -3.69 -6.27 -12.67
C SER A 56 -2.88 -7.42 -13.26
N VAL A 57 -1.92 -7.94 -12.50
CA VAL A 57 -1.08 -9.07 -12.89
C VAL A 57 -0.96 -10.02 -11.68
N TRP A 58 -1.51 -11.23 -11.84
CA TRP A 58 -1.54 -12.27 -10.83
C TRP A 58 -2.25 -11.80 -9.54
N HIS A 59 -1.48 -11.54 -8.48
CA HIS A 59 -1.98 -11.08 -7.18
C HIS A 59 -1.59 -9.63 -6.91
N LYS A 60 -1.06 -8.92 -7.91
CA LYS A 60 -0.62 -7.53 -7.83
C LYS A 60 -1.48 -6.65 -8.71
N ALA A 61 -1.76 -5.45 -8.24
CA ALA A 61 -2.45 -4.44 -9.03
C ALA A 61 -1.87 -3.06 -8.77
N GLY A 62 -1.96 -2.20 -9.78
CA GLY A 62 -1.78 -0.77 -9.63
C GLY A 62 -3.14 -0.10 -9.63
N VAL A 63 -3.34 0.83 -8.71
CA VAL A 63 -4.53 1.65 -8.61
C VAL A 63 -4.15 3.08 -8.98
N LYS A 64 -4.87 3.67 -9.93
CA LYS A 64 -4.86 5.11 -10.18
C LYS A 64 -5.90 5.74 -9.26
N LEU A 65 -5.48 6.69 -8.44
CA LEU A 65 -6.41 7.39 -7.55
C LEU A 65 -7.31 8.33 -8.34
N LEU A 66 -8.56 8.45 -7.93
CA LEU A 66 -9.51 9.39 -8.55
C LEU A 66 -9.04 10.83 -8.33
N GLU A 67 -8.60 11.12 -7.11
CA GLU A 67 -7.99 12.39 -6.72
C GLU A 67 -6.55 12.14 -6.25
N PRO A 68 -5.56 12.87 -6.77
CA PRO A 68 -4.20 12.80 -6.25
C PRO A 68 -4.15 13.23 -4.78
N LEU A 69 -3.39 12.49 -3.97
CA LEU A 69 -3.12 12.86 -2.59
C LEU A 69 -2.11 14.01 -2.56
N THR A 70 -2.47 15.10 -1.90
CA THR A 70 -1.57 16.20 -1.58
C THR A 70 -0.72 15.86 -0.34
N ASP A 71 0.38 16.59 -0.12
CA ASP A 71 1.29 16.30 1.00
C ASP A 71 0.64 16.50 2.39
N ASP A 72 -0.43 17.31 2.47
CA ASP A 72 -1.25 17.53 3.66
C ASP A 72 -2.43 16.55 3.79
N HIS A 73 -2.66 15.69 2.79
CA HIS A 73 -3.75 14.72 2.83
C HIS A 73 -3.49 13.66 3.92
N PRO A 74 -4.45 13.38 4.82
CA PRO A 74 -4.25 12.43 5.93
C PRO A 74 -3.77 11.03 5.48
N ALA A 75 -4.34 10.51 4.39
CA ALA A 75 -3.89 9.23 3.82
C ALA A 75 -2.44 9.27 3.31
N TYR A 76 -1.98 10.40 2.75
CA TYR A 76 -0.60 10.53 2.29
C TYR A 76 0.37 10.54 3.47
N ILE A 77 0.07 11.34 4.50
CA ILE A 77 0.84 11.41 5.74
C ILE A 77 0.92 10.00 6.37
N PHE A 78 -0.21 9.33 6.50
CA PHE A 78 -0.28 7.97 7.04
C PHE A 78 0.60 6.98 6.25
N LEU A 79 0.46 6.92 4.93
CA LEU A 79 1.25 6.04 4.07
C LEU A 79 2.75 6.33 4.18
N LEU A 80 3.11 7.61 4.24
CA LEU A 80 4.50 8.05 4.40
C LEU A 80 5.09 7.63 5.74
N GLU A 81 4.35 7.80 6.83
CA GLU A 81 4.76 7.37 8.17
C GLU A 81 4.97 5.85 8.24
N GLN A 82 4.03 5.08 7.69
CA GLN A 82 4.13 3.62 7.63
C GLN A 82 5.34 3.16 6.80
N ALA A 83 5.58 3.80 5.65
CA ALA A 83 6.75 3.51 4.82
C ALA A 83 8.07 3.80 5.57
N ARG A 84 8.16 4.94 6.25
CA ARG A 84 9.32 5.31 7.08
C ARG A 84 9.56 4.31 8.23
N ALA A 85 8.50 3.88 8.91
CA ALA A 85 8.59 2.90 10.00
C ALA A 85 9.12 1.54 9.52
N ILE A 86 8.63 1.07 8.36
CA ILE A 86 9.08 -0.18 7.74
C ILE A 86 10.57 -0.08 7.36
N GLU A 87 10.98 1.00 6.71
CA GLU A 87 12.36 1.16 6.25
C GLU A 87 13.34 1.29 7.43
N ARG A 88 12.96 2.01 8.49
CA ARG A 88 13.75 2.11 9.72
C ARG A 88 13.94 0.74 10.37
N THR A 89 12.87 -0.05 10.48
CA THR A 89 12.92 -1.39 11.06
C THR A 89 13.84 -2.31 10.25
N ARG A 90 13.74 -2.26 8.92
CA ARG A 90 14.61 -3.01 8.00
C ARG A 90 16.08 -2.64 8.17
N THR A 91 16.37 -1.34 8.21
CA THR A 91 17.73 -0.83 8.40
C THR A 91 18.34 -1.33 9.70
N LEU A 92 17.59 -1.25 10.81
CA LEU A 92 18.05 -1.73 12.11
C LEU A 92 18.34 -3.24 12.11
N ALA A 93 17.47 -4.04 11.48
CA ALA A 93 17.68 -5.48 11.35
C ALA A 93 18.97 -5.81 10.57
N LEU A 94 19.21 -5.12 9.44
CA LEU A 94 20.43 -5.32 8.64
C LEU A 94 21.69 -4.93 9.42
N VAL A 95 21.65 -3.83 10.15
CA VAL A 95 22.78 -3.40 11.00
C VAL A 95 23.06 -4.42 12.11
N SER A 96 22.02 -5.00 12.71
CA SER A 96 22.19 -6.05 13.73
C SER A 96 22.90 -7.28 13.15
N LEU A 97 22.41 -7.80 12.01
CA LEU A 97 22.99 -8.96 11.34
C LEU A 97 24.45 -8.74 10.94
N ALA A 98 24.80 -7.53 10.47
CA ALA A 98 26.17 -7.18 10.13
C ALA A 98 27.10 -7.18 11.35
N LYS A 99 26.63 -6.67 12.50
CA LYS A 99 27.39 -6.69 13.76
C LYS A 99 27.63 -8.10 14.26
N ASP A 100 26.63 -8.98 14.15
CA ASP A 100 26.76 -10.38 14.57
C ASP A 100 27.79 -11.11 13.70
N ARG A 101 27.75 -10.90 12.38
CA ARG A 101 28.72 -11.48 11.43
C ARG A 101 30.14 -10.94 11.58
N ALA A 102 30.31 -9.69 12.02
CA ALA A 102 31.64 -9.13 12.27
C ALA A 102 32.28 -9.63 13.59
N ARG A 103 31.49 -10.26 14.47
CA ARG A 103 31.95 -10.84 15.74
C ARG A 103 32.27 -12.34 15.64
N SER A 104 31.82 -13.02 14.58
CA SER A 104 32.12 -14.41 14.24
C SER A 104 33.34 -14.52 13.34
#